data_AF-Q12VZ4-F1
#
_entry.id   AF-Q12VZ4-F1
#
_cell.length_a   1.000
_cell.length_b   1.000
_cell.length_c   1.000
_cell.angle_alpha   90.00
_cell.angle_beta   90.00
_cell.angle_gamma   90.00
#
_symmetry.space_group_name_H-M   'P 1'
#
loop_
_entity.id
_entity.type
_entity.pdbx_description
1 polymer ?
#
loop_
_entity_poly.entity_id
_entity_poly.type
_entity_poly.pdbx_seq_one_letter_code
_entity_poly.pdbx_strand_id
1 'polypeptide(L)'
;MHIHDSPCQLVLAATGGGAGAIDQLLRYGGGSATVLEALVPYSSKALDELIGKKPEKYVSPVTVRAMAMAAYRRALSLAGNDDGVAEKRLMGVAASCKLSVGDDEREGREHKIFVAIQSFDKTLVRTLILRKERSREEEEYIATCMVVDSIAKECSWTGNLLLEELLCGDEVVEEREATASKEVAQMLALPDNIMNSLDLVSDVVQFDLGGENVTEKPEVIFSGSFDPCHKNHIQMAEQAFNKLGKKVHFEISLTNVDKPSIDLISLQERLDSLRKYKDYVFFGGVLLTVAPLFIQKVNLFEKATFIVGADTVNRLFKTRYYRNVEDMRDMLQYFRNRNTHFLVFQRKGVDLELEPDILDLCEVVPLDDYLDNGTSSTSIRNVVQK
;
A
#
# COMPACT_ATOMS: atom_id res chain seq x y z
N MET A 1 -7.83 -27.72 -17.56
CA MET A 1 -8.27 -26.63 -16.68
C MET A 1 -8.10 -27.08 -15.24
N HIS A 2 -6.86 -27.02 -14.76
CA HIS A 2 -6.48 -27.52 -13.43
C HIS A 2 -6.62 -26.46 -12.33
N ILE A 3 -6.94 -25.22 -12.70
CA ILE A 3 -7.16 -24.12 -11.76
C ILE A 3 -8.36 -24.43 -10.84
N HIS A 4 -9.46 -24.99 -11.39
CA HIS A 4 -10.65 -25.31 -10.59
C HIS A 4 -10.50 -26.56 -9.71
N ASP A 5 -9.47 -27.37 -9.94
CA ASP A 5 -9.13 -28.51 -9.09
C ASP A 5 -8.33 -28.07 -7.83
N SER A 6 -7.83 -26.83 -7.82
CA SER A 6 -7.10 -26.23 -6.71
C SER A 6 -8.05 -25.62 -5.66
N PRO A 7 -7.69 -25.61 -4.37
CA PRO A 7 -8.45 -24.90 -3.33
C PRO A 7 -8.34 -23.37 -3.41
N CYS A 8 -7.68 -22.85 -4.44
CA CYS A 8 -7.54 -21.42 -4.67
C CYS A 8 -8.89 -20.76 -4.97
N GLN A 9 -9.16 -19.64 -4.29
CA GLN A 9 -10.29 -18.79 -4.61
C GLN A 9 -9.81 -17.36 -4.85
N LEU A 10 -10.44 -16.64 -5.76
CA LEU A 10 -9.96 -15.33 -6.19
C LEU A 10 -11.07 -14.32 -6.47
N VAL A 11 -10.70 -13.05 -6.33
CA VAL A 11 -11.40 -11.93 -6.95
C VAL A 11 -10.51 -11.39 -8.07
N LEU A 12 -11.07 -11.18 -9.27
CA LEU A 12 -10.34 -10.70 -10.44
C LEU A 12 -10.79 -9.28 -10.81
N ALA A 13 -9.86 -8.34 -10.95
CA ALA A 13 -10.13 -6.98 -11.44
C ALA A 13 -9.33 -6.68 -12.72
N ALA A 14 -9.98 -6.51 -13.87
CA ALA A 14 -9.30 -6.26 -15.14
C ALA A 14 -9.73 -4.93 -15.76
N THR A 15 -8.77 -4.11 -16.23
CA THR A 15 -9.04 -2.85 -16.92
C THR A 15 -8.07 -2.61 -18.07
N GLY A 16 -8.55 -1.98 -19.15
CA GLY A 16 -7.77 -1.73 -20.36
C GLY A 16 -7.42 -2.99 -21.19
N GLY A 17 -7.46 -4.18 -20.60
CA GLY A 17 -7.36 -5.50 -21.23
C GLY A 17 -7.21 -6.63 -20.20
N GLY A 18 -7.30 -7.89 -20.65
CA GLY A 18 -7.28 -9.09 -19.82
C GLY A 18 -8.66 -9.52 -19.31
N ALA A 19 -9.74 -8.87 -19.75
CA ALA A 19 -11.11 -9.21 -19.34
C ALA A 19 -11.55 -10.57 -19.89
N GLY A 20 -10.95 -11.01 -21.00
CA GLY A 20 -11.15 -12.36 -21.55
C GLY A 20 -10.81 -13.48 -20.57
N ALA A 21 -9.99 -13.22 -19.54
CA ALA A 21 -9.71 -14.21 -18.49
C ALA A 21 -10.96 -14.59 -17.69
N ILE A 22 -11.93 -13.67 -17.55
CA ILE A 22 -13.22 -13.95 -16.90
C ILE A 22 -13.97 -15.02 -17.70
N ASP A 23 -14.06 -14.86 -19.01
CA ASP A 23 -14.66 -15.86 -19.90
C ASP A 23 -13.90 -17.19 -19.80
N GLN A 24 -12.57 -17.18 -19.88
CA GLN A 24 -11.78 -18.44 -19.78
C GLN A 24 -11.99 -19.20 -18.46
N LEU A 25 -12.16 -18.48 -17.35
CA LEU A 25 -12.39 -19.07 -16.03
C LEU A 25 -13.84 -19.51 -15.78
N LEU A 26 -14.82 -18.97 -16.52
CA LEU A 26 -16.25 -19.25 -16.29
C LEU A 26 -16.91 -20.04 -17.41
N ARG A 27 -16.28 -20.13 -18.58
CA ARG A 27 -16.78 -20.87 -19.75
C ARG A 27 -16.93 -22.36 -19.48
N TYR A 28 -16.07 -22.92 -18.63
CA TYR A 28 -16.07 -24.33 -18.30
C TYR A 28 -16.60 -24.53 -16.87
N GLY A 29 -17.27 -25.65 -16.62
CA GLY A 29 -17.84 -25.94 -15.30
C GLY A 29 -16.78 -25.99 -14.18
N GLY A 30 -17.17 -25.61 -12.96
CA GLY A 30 -16.28 -25.56 -11.79
C GLY A 30 -15.82 -24.15 -11.40
N GLY A 31 -16.06 -23.14 -12.25
CA GLY A 31 -15.68 -21.75 -11.98
C GLY A 31 -16.17 -21.19 -10.64
N SER A 32 -17.34 -21.61 -10.15
CA SER A 32 -17.89 -21.17 -8.85
C SER A 32 -17.07 -21.61 -7.64
N ALA A 33 -16.21 -22.64 -7.77
CA ALA A 33 -15.30 -23.04 -6.70
C ALA A 33 -14.11 -22.08 -6.57
N THR A 34 -13.70 -21.45 -7.69
CA THR A 34 -12.50 -20.60 -7.77
C THR A 34 -12.82 -19.11 -7.80
N VAL A 35 -13.77 -18.67 -8.62
CA VAL A 35 -14.01 -17.23 -8.84
C VAL A 35 -15.10 -16.75 -7.88
N LEU A 36 -14.70 -15.96 -6.89
CA LEU A 36 -15.62 -15.33 -5.92
C LEU A 36 -16.33 -14.13 -6.53
N GLU A 37 -15.58 -13.29 -7.25
CA GLU A 37 -16.10 -12.08 -7.90
C GLU A 37 -15.17 -11.68 -9.06
N ALA A 38 -15.72 -11.04 -10.09
CA ALA A 38 -14.95 -10.43 -11.16
C ALA A 38 -15.43 -9.00 -11.41
N LEU A 39 -14.49 -8.08 -11.57
CA LEU A 39 -14.70 -6.63 -11.68
C LEU A 39 -14.02 -6.10 -12.95
N VAL A 40 -14.69 -5.19 -13.65
CA VAL A 40 -14.12 -4.49 -14.81
C VAL A 40 -14.17 -2.98 -14.57
N PRO A 41 -13.27 -2.41 -13.73
CA PRO A 41 -13.22 -0.98 -13.41
C PRO A 41 -12.66 -0.17 -14.60
N TYR A 42 -13.42 -0.09 -15.68
CA TYR A 42 -12.92 0.42 -16.97
C TYR A 42 -12.74 1.93 -16.99
N SER A 43 -13.70 2.69 -16.43
CA SER A 43 -13.59 4.14 -16.36
C SER A 43 -12.59 4.57 -15.29
N SER A 44 -11.94 5.72 -15.49
CA SER A 44 -11.03 6.30 -14.49
C SER A 44 -11.69 6.45 -13.11
N LYS A 45 -12.96 6.85 -13.08
CA LYS A 45 -13.71 6.98 -11.82
C LYS A 45 -13.92 5.64 -11.12
N ALA A 46 -14.28 4.59 -11.87
CA ALA A 46 -14.46 3.25 -11.31
C ALA A 46 -13.13 2.69 -10.76
N LEU A 47 -12.00 2.96 -11.44
CA LEU A 47 -10.69 2.59 -10.92
C LEU A 47 -10.33 3.39 -9.66
N ASP A 48 -10.58 4.71 -9.66
CA ASP A 48 -10.31 5.57 -8.51
C ASP A 48 -11.09 5.11 -7.28
N GLU A 49 -12.35 4.69 -7.45
CA GLU A 49 -13.20 4.12 -6.40
C GLU A 49 -12.66 2.77 -5.90
N LEU A 50 -12.24 1.87 -6.81
CA LEU A 50 -11.68 0.57 -6.44
C LEU A 50 -10.41 0.70 -5.58
N ILE A 51 -9.52 1.64 -5.93
CA ILE A 51 -8.23 1.82 -5.24
C ILE A 51 -8.23 2.96 -4.21
N GLY A 52 -9.37 3.63 -4.02
CA GLY A 52 -9.53 4.69 -3.02
C GLY A 52 -8.82 6.02 -3.31
N LYS A 53 -8.28 6.21 -4.52
CA LYS A 53 -7.54 7.42 -4.91
C LYS A 53 -7.38 7.52 -6.42
N LYS A 54 -7.15 8.74 -6.89
CA LYS A 54 -6.61 8.99 -8.22
C LYS A 54 -5.13 8.53 -8.29
N PRO A 55 -4.76 7.59 -9.17
CA PRO A 55 -3.37 7.16 -9.32
C PRO A 55 -2.54 8.20 -10.09
N GLU A 56 -1.22 8.19 -9.91
CA GLU A 56 -0.29 9.02 -10.72
C GLU A 56 -0.35 8.60 -12.20
N LYS A 57 -0.44 7.29 -12.46
CA LYS A 57 -0.63 6.68 -13.79
C LYS A 57 -1.65 5.55 -13.68
N TYR A 58 -2.71 5.57 -14.50
CA TYR A 58 -3.74 4.51 -14.51
C TYR A 58 -3.17 3.15 -14.91
N VAL A 59 -2.18 3.13 -15.82
CA VAL A 59 -1.50 1.90 -16.26
C VAL A 59 -0.06 1.92 -15.77
N SER A 60 0.20 1.23 -14.65
CA SER A 60 1.53 1.11 -14.03
C SER A 60 1.61 -0.10 -13.08
N PRO A 61 2.83 -0.58 -12.75
CA PRO A 61 3.01 -1.61 -11.72
C PRO A 61 2.37 -1.24 -10.37
N VAL A 62 2.49 0.02 -9.95
CA VAL A 62 1.95 0.49 -8.65
C VAL A 62 0.43 0.41 -8.64
N THR A 63 -0.22 0.82 -9.73
CA THR A 63 -1.68 0.82 -9.82
C THR A 63 -2.24 -0.58 -9.89
N VAL A 64 -1.65 -1.49 -10.67
CA VAL A 64 -2.13 -2.88 -10.74
C VAL A 64 -1.94 -3.63 -9.41
N ARG A 65 -0.87 -3.34 -8.65
CA ARG A 65 -0.69 -3.91 -7.30
C ARG A 65 -1.74 -3.40 -6.32
N ALA A 66 -2.10 -2.12 -6.38
CA ALA A 66 -3.19 -1.57 -5.58
C ALA A 66 -4.54 -2.21 -5.94
N MET A 67 -4.79 -2.47 -7.24
CA MET A 67 -5.98 -3.23 -7.68
C MET A 67 -5.97 -4.67 -7.16
N ALA A 68 -4.83 -5.37 -7.23
CA ALA A 68 -4.71 -6.72 -6.72
C ALA A 68 -4.94 -6.78 -5.20
N MET A 69 -4.41 -5.81 -4.45
CA MET A 69 -4.69 -5.70 -3.02
C MET A 69 -6.16 -5.40 -2.74
N ALA A 70 -6.80 -4.49 -3.49
CA ALA A 70 -8.24 -4.23 -3.36
C ALA A 70 -9.07 -5.50 -3.60
N ALA A 71 -8.73 -6.27 -4.64
CA ALA A 71 -9.35 -7.55 -4.94
C ALA A 71 -9.10 -8.58 -3.82
N TYR A 72 -7.91 -8.63 -3.23
CA TYR A 72 -7.58 -9.55 -2.14
C TYR A 72 -8.38 -9.23 -0.86
N ARG A 73 -8.50 -7.93 -0.52
CA ARG A 73 -9.36 -7.45 0.57
C ARG A 73 -10.81 -7.84 0.36
N ARG A 74 -11.29 -7.69 -0.89
CA ARG A 74 -12.62 -8.13 -1.29
C ARG A 74 -12.80 -9.64 -1.16
N ALA A 75 -11.82 -10.43 -1.56
CA ALA A 75 -11.84 -11.89 -1.39
C ALA A 75 -11.97 -12.29 0.09
N LEU A 76 -11.21 -11.63 0.98
CA LEU A 76 -11.30 -11.84 2.44
C LEU A 76 -12.69 -11.47 2.98
N SER A 77 -13.24 -10.33 2.54
CA SER A 77 -14.59 -9.92 2.94
C SER A 77 -15.68 -10.91 2.48
N LEU A 78 -15.54 -11.49 1.29
CA LEU A 78 -16.50 -12.46 0.75
C LEU A 78 -16.35 -13.85 1.38
N ALA A 79 -15.13 -14.22 1.79
CA ALA A 79 -14.86 -15.52 2.40
C ALA A 79 -15.41 -15.65 3.83
N GLY A 80 -15.77 -14.53 4.47
CA GLY A 80 -16.33 -14.49 5.83
C GLY A 80 -15.32 -14.88 6.92
N ASN A 81 -15.80 -14.91 8.17
CA ASN A 81 -15.02 -15.38 9.35
C ASN A 81 -15.15 -16.90 9.56
N ASP A 82 -15.42 -17.69 8.52
CA ASP A 82 -15.49 -19.14 8.67
C ASP A 82 -14.09 -19.68 9.05
N ASP A 83 -14.01 -20.52 10.08
CA ASP A 83 -12.77 -21.08 10.63
C ASP A 83 -11.89 -21.82 9.59
N GLY A 84 -12.41 -22.07 8.38
CA GLY A 84 -11.69 -22.62 7.22
C GLY A 84 -10.97 -21.59 6.33
N VAL A 85 -10.94 -20.29 6.65
CA VAL A 85 -10.20 -19.27 5.87
C VAL A 85 -8.70 -19.57 5.78
N ALA A 86 -8.12 -20.25 6.79
CA ALA A 86 -6.73 -20.69 6.75
C ALA A 86 -6.46 -21.79 5.70
N GLU A 87 -7.48 -22.54 5.27
CA GLU A 87 -7.38 -23.55 4.19
C GLU A 87 -7.65 -22.94 2.81
N LYS A 88 -8.44 -21.85 2.75
CA LYS A 88 -8.76 -21.14 1.51
C LYS A 88 -7.56 -20.33 1.05
N ARG A 89 -6.94 -20.73 -0.07
CA ARG A 89 -5.86 -19.95 -0.72
C ARG A 89 -6.47 -18.76 -1.47
N LEU A 90 -6.83 -17.72 -0.71
CA LEU A 90 -7.45 -16.51 -1.22
C LEU A 90 -6.43 -15.64 -1.98
N MET A 91 -6.86 -15.10 -3.12
CA MET A 91 -6.05 -14.21 -3.95
C MET A 91 -6.87 -13.04 -4.49
N GLY A 92 -6.24 -11.88 -4.54
CA GLY A 92 -6.66 -10.79 -5.41
C GLY A 92 -5.82 -10.78 -6.67
N VAL A 93 -6.47 -10.88 -7.82
CA VAL A 93 -5.80 -10.85 -9.13
C VAL A 93 -6.22 -9.58 -9.83
N ALA A 94 -5.27 -8.87 -10.43
CA ALA A 94 -5.56 -7.69 -11.21
C ALA A 94 -4.78 -7.61 -12.51
N ALA A 95 -5.41 -7.04 -13.53
CA ALA A 95 -4.79 -6.70 -14.80
C ALA A 95 -5.06 -5.24 -15.15
N SER A 96 -4.01 -4.53 -15.56
CA SER A 96 -4.12 -3.17 -16.09
C SER A 96 -3.30 -3.07 -17.36
N CYS A 97 -3.96 -2.83 -18.49
CA CYS A 97 -3.31 -2.87 -19.79
C CYS A 97 -3.41 -1.54 -20.53
N LYS A 98 -2.39 -1.24 -21.31
CA LYS A 98 -2.39 -0.22 -22.36
C LYS A 98 -2.13 -0.95 -23.66
N LEU A 99 -3.20 -1.42 -24.30
CA LEU A 99 -3.14 -2.11 -25.60
C LEU A 99 -3.46 -1.13 -26.74
N SER A 100 -3.37 -1.63 -27.97
CA SER A 100 -3.68 -0.91 -29.19
C SER A 100 -5.07 -0.28 -29.15
N VAL A 101 -5.23 0.85 -29.83
CA VAL A 101 -6.54 1.49 -30.08
C VAL A 101 -7.01 1.35 -31.54
N GLY A 102 -6.32 0.54 -32.35
CA GLY A 102 -6.62 0.36 -33.77
C GLY A 102 -6.09 1.50 -34.64
N ASP A 103 -6.81 1.83 -35.70
CA ASP A 103 -6.32 2.66 -36.82
C ASP A 103 -5.94 4.11 -36.43
N ASP A 104 -6.38 4.62 -35.27
CA ASP A 104 -6.08 5.96 -34.75
C ASP A 104 -4.93 5.98 -33.71
N GLU A 105 -4.07 4.97 -33.73
CA GLU A 105 -2.95 4.84 -32.79
C GLU A 105 -1.86 5.90 -33.03
N ARG A 106 -1.38 6.49 -31.93
CA ARG A 106 -0.23 7.40 -31.99
C ARG A 106 1.04 6.61 -32.25
N GLU A 107 1.82 7.07 -33.23
CA GLU A 107 3.13 6.51 -33.55
C GLU A 107 4.05 6.47 -32.31
N GLY A 108 4.76 5.35 -32.12
CA GLY A 108 5.68 5.14 -31.00
C GLY A 108 5.00 4.88 -29.64
N ARG A 109 3.67 4.68 -29.60
CA ARG A 109 2.98 4.30 -28.37
C ARG A 109 3.37 2.88 -27.95
N GLU A 110 4.05 2.79 -26.81
CA GLU A 110 4.39 1.49 -26.23
C GLU A 110 3.16 0.81 -25.58
N HIS A 111 2.95 -0.46 -25.93
CA HIS A 111 1.86 -1.31 -25.41
C HIS A 111 2.36 -2.15 -24.24
N LYS A 112 1.59 -2.16 -23.16
CA LYS A 112 2.01 -2.74 -21.87
C LYS A 112 0.88 -3.53 -21.23
N ILE A 113 1.22 -4.70 -20.72
CA ILE A 113 0.34 -5.53 -19.91
C ILE A 113 0.98 -5.65 -18.54
N PHE A 114 0.22 -5.31 -17.51
CA PHE A 114 0.59 -5.55 -16.13
C PHE A 114 -0.41 -6.51 -15.51
N VAL A 115 0.07 -7.57 -14.87
CA VAL A 115 -0.73 -8.49 -14.06
C VAL A 115 -0.13 -8.52 -12.67
N ALA A 116 -0.95 -8.32 -11.62
CA ALA A 116 -0.51 -8.46 -10.25
C ALA A 116 -1.39 -9.46 -9.50
N ILE A 117 -0.76 -10.17 -8.55
CA ILE A 117 -1.44 -11.07 -7.63
C ILE A 117 -1.04 -10.69 -6.21
N GLN A 118 -2.04 -10.54 -5.35
CA GLN A 118 -1.87 -10.46 -3.91
C GLN A 118 -2.45 -11.72 -3.29
N SER A 119 -1.63 -12.46 -2.55
CA SER A 119 -2.05 -13.56 -1.68
C SER A 119 -1.80 -13.18 -0.21
N PHE A 120 -1.88 -14.15 0.70
CA PHE A 120 -1.72 -13.91 2.14
C PHE A 120 -0.36 -13.29 2.50
N ASP A 121 0.73 -13.86 2.02
CA ASP A 121 2.10 -13.52 2.39
C ASP A 121 2.97 -13.10 1.20
N LYS A 122 2.37 -12.95 0.00
CA LYS A 122 3.09 -12.61 -1.23
C LYS A 122 2.35 -11.58 -2.07
N THR A 123 3.12 -10.63 -2.62
CA THR A 123 2.69 -9.79 -3.74
C THR A 123 3.58 -10.08 -4.92
N LEU A 124 2.96 -10.28 -6.07
CA LEU A 124 3.62 -10.55 -7.34
C LEU A 124 3.15 -9.52 -8.38
N VAL A 125 4.06 -9.05 -9.23
CA VAL A 125 3.72 -8.28 -10.42
C VAL A 125 4.51 -8.81 -11.61
N ARG A 126 3.80 -9.03 -12.72
CA ARG A 126 4.36 -9.39 -14.01
C ARG A 126 4.12 -8.26 -15.00
N THR A 127 5.14 -7.93 -15.76
CA THR A 127 5.12 -6.89 -16.78
C THR A 127 5.48 -7.49 -18.12
N LEU A 128 4.69 -7.18 -19.13
CA LEU A 128 5.00 -7.49 -20.52
C LEU A 128 4.89 -6.22 -21.36
N ILE A 129 5.94 -5.95 -22.13
CA ILE A 129 5.95 -4.90 -23.15
C ILE A 129 5.78 -5.60 -24.50
N LEU A 130 4.74 -5.24 -25.23
CA LEU A 130 4.52 -5.78 -26.57
C LEU A 130 5.35 -4.97 -27.58
N ARG A 131 6.18 -5.68 -28.34
CA ARG A 131 7.14 -5.12 -29.30
C ARG A 131 6.69 -5.32 -30.74
N LYS A 132 5.92 -6.37 -30.99
CA LYS A 132 5.33 -6.65 -32.30
C LYS A 132 4.01 -5.91 -32.47
N GLU A 133 3.81 -5.33 -33.64
CA GLU A 133 2.51 -4.79 -34.06
C GLU A 133 1.49 -5.92 -34.14
N ARG A 134 0.42 -5.75 -33.39
CA ARG A 134 -0.69 -6.71 -33.27
C ARG A 134 -1.99 -5.95 -33.32
N SER A 135 -3.03 -6.62 -33.78
CA SER A 135 -4.39 -6.12 -33.63
C SER A 135 -4.78 -6.02 -32.16
N ARG A 136 -5.74 -5.14 -31.86
CA ARG A 136 -6.34 -5.01 -30.52
C ARG A 136 -6.80 -6.37 -29.95
N GLU A 137 -7.35 -7.24 -30.79
CA GLU A 137 -7.86 -8.56 -30.40
C GLU A 137 -6.74 -9.53 -30.02
N GLU A 138 -5.65 -9.55 -30.80
CA GLU A 138 -4.47 -10.36 -30.48
C GLU A 138 -3.82 -9.93 -29.16
N GLU A 139 -3.72 -8.62 -28.91
CA GLU A 139 -3.17 -8.12 -27.64
C GLU A 139 -4.08 -8.42 -26.45
N GLU A 140 -5.40 -8.36 -26.63
CA GLU A 140 -6.37 -8.76 -25.59
C GLU A 140 -6.26 -10.25 -25.27
N TYR A 141 -6.02 -11.08 -26.28
CA TYR A 141 -5.79 -12.51 -26.11
C TYR A 141 -4.49 -12.78 -25.35
N ILE A 142 -3.40 -12.09 -25.67
CA ILE A 142 -2.14 -12.19 -24.91
C ILE A 142 -2.33 -11.75 -23.45
N ALA A 143 -3.04 -10.64 -23.21
CA ALA A 143 -3.35 -10.19 -21.85
C ALA A 143 -4.18 -11.24 -21.09
N THR A 144 -5.14 -11.86 -21.76
CA THR A 144 -5.97 -12.95 -21.21
C THR A 144 -5.11 -14.15 -20.82
N CYS A 145 -4.24 -14.63 -21.73
CA CYS A 145 -3.32 -15.73 -21.45
C CYS A 145 -2.39 -15.39 -20.28
N MET A 146 -1.84 -14.17 -20.23
CA MET A 146 -0.97 -13.75 -19.14
C MET A 146 -1.67 -13.74 -17.78
N VAL A 147 -2.95 -13.36 -17.71
CA VAL A 147 -3.75 -13.44 -16.48
C VAL A 147 -3.99 -14.89 -16.08
N VAL A 148 -4.45 -15.73 -17.02
CA VAL A 148 -4.76 -17.14 -16.75
C VAL A 148 -3.51 -17.92 -16.33
N ASP A 149 -2.41 -17.75 -17.04
CA ASP A 149 -1.13 -18.39 -16.71
C ASP A 149 -0.60 -17.92 -15.35
N SER A 150 -0.81 -16.64 -15.02
CA SER A 150 -0.44 -16.11 -13.72
C SER A 150 -1.21 -16.79 -12.59
N ILE A 151 -2.52 -16.98 -12.76
CA ILE A 151 -3.37 -17.70 -11.80
C ILE A 151 -2.96 -19.17 -11.73
N ALA A 152 -2.70 -19.81 -12.87
CA ALA A 152 -2.31 -21.21 -12.94
C ALA A 152 -1.02 -21.46 -12.13
N LYS A 153 0.00 -20.63 -12.29
CA LYS A 153 1.25 -20.71 -11.53
C LYS A 153 1.00 -20.64 -10.01
N GLU A 154 0.17 -19.69 -9.57
CA GLU A 154 -0.18 -19.57 -8.13
C GLU A 154 -1.02 -20.75 -7.62
N CYS A 155 -1.79 -21.39 -8.51
CA CYS A 155 -2.48 -22.65 -8.24
C CYS A 155 -1.54 -23.87 -8.33
N SER A 156 -0.21 -23.67 -8.32
CA SER A 156 0.81 -24.73 -8.36
C SER A 156 0.79 -25.57 -9.65
N TRP A 157 0.31 -25.01 -10.77
CA TRP A 157 0.41 -25.63 -12.08
C TRP A 157 1.86 -25.62 -12.59
N THR A 158 2.37 -26.77 -13.03
CA THR A 158 3.73 -26.94 -13.55
C THR A 158 3.80 -27.40 -15.00
N GLY A 159 2.65 -27.53 -15.67
CA GLY A 159 2.59 -27.88 -17.08
C GLY A 159 2.83 -26.69 -18.00
N ASN A 160 2.61 -26.91 -19.30
CA ASN A 160 2.79 -25.87 -20.32
C ASN A 160 1.84 -24.68 -20.08
N LEU A 161 2.35 -23.50 -20.41
CA LEU A 161 1.67 -22.20 -20.26
C LEU A 161 1.34 -21.65 -21.63
N LEU A 162 0.17 -21.02 -21.76
CA LEU A 162 -0.35 -20.58 -23.05
C LEU A 162 0.43 -19.39 -23.62
N LEU A 163 0.93 -18.52 -22.74
CA LEU A 163 1.58 -17.27 -23.12
C LEU A 163 2.92 -17.50 -23.84
N GLU A 164 3.69 -18.51 -23.44
CA GLU A 164 5.03 -18.76 -23.97
C GLU A 164 5.02 -19.02 -25.48
N GLU A 165 3.94 -19.62 -26.00
CA GLU A 165 3.75 -19.88 -27.43
C GLU A 165 3.33 -18.64 -28.24
N LEU A 166 2.92 -17.56 -27.56
CA LEU A 166 2.39 -16.33 -28.17
C LEU A 166 3.38 -15.15 -28.20
N LEU A 167 4.42 -15.21 -27.36
CA LEU A 167 5.48 -14.21 -27.31
C LEU A 167 6.40 -14.34 -28.53
N CYS A 168 6.95 -13.23 -28.99
CA CYS A 168 7.88 -13.23 -30.12
C CYS A 168 9.17 -12.47 -29.82
N GLY A 169 10.28 -12.94 -30.40
CA GLY A 169 11.57 -12.25 -30.38
C GLY A 169 12.11 -12.05 -28.97
N ASP A 170 12.23 -10.78 -28.57
CA ASP A 170 12.76 -10.30 -27.29
C ASP A 170 11.67 -9.96 -26.25
N GLU A 171 10.40 -10.28 -26.53
CA GLU A 171 9.32 -10.11 -25.56
C GLU A 171 9.47 -11.09 -24.40
N VAL A 172 9.75 -10.56 -23.21
CA VAL A 172 9.93 -11.33 -21.98
C VAL A 172 8.98 -10.80 -20.93
N VAL A 173 8.38 -11.72 -20.17
CA VAL A 173 7.62 -11.36 -18.97
C VAL A 173 8.59 -11.09 -17.84
N GLU A 174 8.73 -9.83 -17.48
CA GLU A 174 9.48 -9.44 -16.28
C GLU A 174 8.63 -9.73 -15.05
N GLU A 175 9.23 -10.39 -14.06
CA GLU A 175 8.57 -10.76 -12.82
C GLU A 175 9.26 -10.10 -11.62
N ARG A 176 8.46 -9.56 -10.71
CA ARG A 176 8.93 -9.05 -9.42
C ARG A 176 7.97 -9.49 -8.33
N GLU A 177 8.53 -9.97 -7.22
CA GLU A 177 7.75 -10.37 -6.06
C GLU A 177 8.35 -9.84 -4.76
N ALA A 178 7.52 -9.84 -3.72
CA ALA A 178 7.94 -9.66 -2.34
C ALA A 178 7.09 -10.58 -1.45
N THR A 179 7.72 -11.15 -0.43
CA THR A 179 7.07 -11.97 0.59
C THR A 179 7.16 -11.30 1.96
N ALA A 180 6.31 -11.73 2.89
CA ALA A 180 6.28 -11.22 4.25
C ALA A 180 6.29 -12.36 5.28
N SER A 181 6.66 -12.03 6.51
CA SER A 181 6.50 -12.95 7.63
C SER A 181 5.01 -13.17 7.93
N LYS A 182 4.72 -14.24 8.67
CA LYS A 182 3.34 -14.58 9.04
C LYS A 182 2.65 -13.46 9.81
N GLU A 183 3.38 -12.76 10.67
CA GLU A 183 2.86 -11.67 11.50
C GLU A 183 2.40 -10.48 10.63
N VAL A 184 3.22 -10.08 9.66
CA VAL A 184 2.87 -8.99 8.71
C VAL A 184 1.73 -9.42 7.78
N ALA A 185 1.73 -10.68 7.31
CA ALA A 185 0.64 -11.24 6.52
C ALA A 185 -0.69 -11.24 7.29
N GLN A 186 -0.67 -11.63 8.58
CA GLN A 186 -1.84 -11.58 9.45
C GLN A 186 -2.39 -10.16 9.62
N MET A 187 -1.51 -9.17 9.82
CA MET A 187 -1.91 -7.75 9.86
C MET A 187 -2.62 -7.31 8.59
N LEU A 188 -2.08 -7.67 7.41
CA LEU A 188 -2.68 -7.35 6.13
C LEU A 188 -3.96 -8.13 5.85
N ALA A 189 -4.19 -9.25 6.53
CA ALA A 189 -5.39 -10.08 6.40
C ALA A 189 -6.54 -9.66 7.33
N LEU A 190 -6.29 -8.76 8.30
CA LEU A 190 -7.33 -8.30 9.23
C LEU A 190 -8.53 -7.68 8.48
N PRO A 191 -9.78 -7.97 8.91
CA PRO A 191 -10.97 -7.36 8.33
C PRO A 191 -10.97 -5.83 8.35
N ASP A 192 -11.52 -5.19 7.31
CA ASP A 192 -11.51 -3.73 7.16
C ASP A 192 -12.35 -3.02 8.24
N ASN A 193 -13.37 -3.67 8.80
CA ASN A 193 -14.18 -3.10 9.89
C ASN A 193 -13.37 -2.90 11.19
N ILE A 194 -12.35 -3.74 11.43
CA ILE A 194 -11.45 -3.62 12.57
C ILE A 194 -10.66 -2.31 12.48
N MET A 195 -10.31 -1.86 11.26
CA MET A 195 -9.55 -0.64 11.04
C MET A 195 -10.31 0.64 11.44
N ASN A 196 -11.64 0.57 11.52
CA ASN A 196 -12.50 1.66 11.99
C ASN A 196 -12.80 1.59 13.49
N SER A 197 -12.34 0.55 14.19
CA SER A 197 -12.51 0.42 15.64
C SER A 197 -11.53 1.32 16.38
N LEU A 198 -12.05 2.12 17.31
CA LEU A 198 -11.25 2.95 18.21
C LEU A 198 -10.57 2.11 19.32
N ASP A 199 -11.16 0.97 19.67
CA ASP A 199 -10.65 0.02 20.67
C ASP A 199 -9.71 -1.03 20.05
N LEU A 200 -9.19 -0.77 18.85
CA LEU A 200 -8.28 -1.69 18.20
C LEU A 200 -6.99 -1.85 19.02
N VAL A 201 -6.87 -3.00 19.69
CA VAL A 201 -5.60 -3.50 20.19
C VAL A 201 -4.96 -4.27 19.03
N SER A 202 -4.32 -3.54 18.13
CA SER A 202 -3.52 -4.18 17.08
C SER A 202 -2.12 -4.50 17.59
N ASP A 203 -1.56 -5.60 17.12
CA ASP A 203 -0.16 -5.87 17.33
C ASP A 203 0.71 -4.77 16.69
N VAL A 204 1.91 -4.58 17.25
CA VAL A 204 2.97 -3.77 16.64
C VAL A 204 4.07 -4.75 16.25
N VAL A 205 4.36 -4.85 14.96
CA VAL A 205 5.50 -5.63 14.49
C VAL A 205 6.69 -4.69 14.42
N GLN A 206 7.64 -4.91 15.32
CA GLN A 206 8.91 -4.22 15.28
C GLN A 206 9.80 -4.89 14.24
N PHE A 207 10.13 -4.15 13.20
CA PHE A 207 10.99 -4.62 12.12
C PHE A 207 12.41 -4.15 12.40
N ASP A 208 13.27 -5.10 12.75
CA ASP A 208 14.69 -4.83 12.96
C ASP A 208 15.41 -4.75 11.61
N LEU A 209 15.91 -3.56 11.27
CA LEU A 209 16.72 -3.33 10.08
C LEU A 209 18.23 -3.49 10.32
N GLY A 210 18.66 -3.71 11.58
CA GLY A 210 20.04 -3.56 12.05
C GLY A 210 20.61 -4.70 12.91
N GLY A 211 19.81 -5.65 13.39
CA GLY A 211 20.27 -6.88 14.07
C GLY A 211 20.50 -6.74 15.59
N GLU A 212 20.17 -5.60 16.19
CA GLU A 212 20.11 -5.48 17.65
C GLU A 212 18.65 -5.43 18.09
N ASN A 213 18.24 -6.37 18.93
CA ASN A 213 16.93 -6.35 19.58
C ASN A 213 16.77 -5.01 20.31
N VAL A 214 16.03 -4.08 19.71
CA VAL A 214 15.68 -2.81 20.34
C VAL A 214 14.66 -3.14 21.42
N THR A 215 15.16 -3.33 22.64
CA THR A 215 14.38 -3.67 23.84
C THR A 215 13.80 -2.43 24.54
N GLU A 216 14.16 -1.23 24.09
CA GLU A 216 13.63 0.01 24.64
C GLU A 216 12.21 0.29 24.11
N LYS A 217 11.30 0.65 25.03
CA LYS A 217 9.95 1.06 24.69
C LYS A 217 10.03 2.27 23.74
N PRO A 218 9.32 2.27 22.60
CA PRO A 218 9.43 3.37 21.64
C PRO A 218 8.72 4.62 22.19
N GLU A 219 9.49 5.66 22.50
CA GLU A 219 8.99 6.91 23.09
C GLU A 219 8.88 8.07 22.09
N VAL A 220 9.63 8.03 20.99
CA VAL A 220 9.55 9.02 19.91
C VAL A 220 9.18 8.32 18.62
N ILE A 221 8.00 8.63 18.08
CA ILE A 221 7.40 7.94 16.94
C ILE A 221 7.32 8.91 15.76
N PHE A 222 7.95 8.57 14.64
CA PHE A 222 7.77 9.28 13.39
C PHE A 222 6.83 8.50 12.49
N SER A 223 5.55 8.87 12.50
CA SER A 223 4.54 8.24 11.66
C SER A 223 4.54 8.85 10.25
N GLY A 224 4.66 8.01 9.22
CA GLY A 224 4.71 8.46 7.83
C GLY A 224 4.56 7.34 6.81
N SER A 225 4.25 7.70 5.56
CA SER A 225 4.19 6.71 4.48
C SER A 225 5.58 6.31 3.96
N PHE A 226 6.59 7.17 4.14
CA PHE A 226 7.99 6.98 3.73
C PHE A 226 8.12 6.38 2.31
N ASP A 227 7.44 6.96 1.34
CA ASP A 227 7.22 6.38 -0.01
C ASP A 227 7.82 7.25 -1.14
N PRO A 228 9.16 7.38 -1.23
CA PRO A 228 10.19 6.81 -0.36
C PRO A 228 10.59 7.75 0.80
N CYS A 229 11.31 7.23 1.79
CA CYS A 229 12.05 8.03 2.77
C CYS A 229 13.11 8.90 2.07
N HIS A 230 13.36 10.10 2.61
CA HIS A 230 14.21 11.11 1.97
C HIS A 230 14.82 12.08 2.97
N LYS A 231 15.72 12.95 2.51
CA LYS A 231 16.53 13.86 3.34
C LYS A 231 15.72 14.66 4.38
N ASN A 232 14.56 15.21 4.01
CA ASN A 232 13.79 16.00 4.98
C ASN A 232 13.23 15.14 6.13
N HIS A 233 12.85 13.88 5.88
CA HIS A 233 12.48 12.95 6.96
C HIS A 233 13.67 12.72 7.91
N ILE A 234 14.87 12.57 7.34
CA ILE A 234 16.10 12.33 8.11
C ILE A 234 16.46 13.55 8.96
N GLN A 235 16.37 14.76 8.41
CA GLN A 235 16.61 15.99 9.17
C GLN A 235 15.59 16.16 10.31
N MET A 236 14.31 15.87 10.07
CA MET A 236 13.31 15.91 11.14
C MET A 236 13.62 14.90 12.25
N ALA A 237 13.98 13.67 11.90
CA ALA A 237 14.34 12.64 12.87
C ALA A 237 15.60 13.02 13.66
N GLU A 238 16.63 13.55 13.00
CA GLU A 238 17.86 14.01 13.64
C GLU A 238 17.61 15.17 14.61
N GLN A 239 16.80 16.16 14.21
CA GLN A 239 16.46 17.28 15.09
C GLN A 239 15.60 16.85 16.29
N ALA A 240 14.65 15.94 16.07
CA ALA A 240 13.90 15.36 17.18
C ALA A 240 14.81 14.62 18.16
N PHE A 241 15.79 13.87 17.66
CA PHE A 241 16.80 13.20 18.48
C PHE A 241 17.66 14.19 19.26
N ASN A 242 18.21 15.21 18.61
CA ASN A 242 19.04 16.23 19.27
C ASN A 242 18.28 16.96 20.40
N LYS A 243 16.97 17.18 20.19
CA LYS A 243 16.12 17.89 21.12
C LYS A 243 15.63 17.03 22.28
N LEU A 244 15.25 15.77 22.01
CA LEU A 244 14.63 14.88 23.01
C LEU A 244 15.62 13.90 23.64
N GLY A 245 16.81 13.71 23.04
CA GLY A 245 17.82 12.75 23.49
C GLY A 245 17.41 11.28 23.36
N LYS A 246 16.36 10.99 22.57
CA LYS A 246 15.75 9.66 22.43
C LYS A 246 15.72 9.22 20.97
N LYS A 247 15.94 7.93 20.73
CA LYS A 247 15.89 7.33 19.39
C LYS A 247 14.49 7.44 18.77
N VAL A 248 14.46 7.70 17.47
CA VAL A 248 13.26 7.88 16.65
C VAL A 248 12.88 6.57 15.99
N HIS A 249 11.67 6.08 16.28
CA HIS A 249 11.10 4.89 15.67
C HIS A 249 10.19 5.30 14.51
N PHE A 250 10.47 4.78 13.32
CA PHE A 250 9.70 5.10 12.11
C PHE A 250 8.48 4.19 12.02
N GLU A 251 7.28 4.76 12.03
CA GLU A 251 6.03 4.01 12.00
C GLU A 251 5.39 4.05 10.61
N ILE A 252 5.09 2.88 10.05
CA ILE A 252 4.34 2.71 8.81
C ILE A 252 3.06 1.93 9.13
N SER A 253 1.91 2.60 8.97
CA SER A 253 0.63 1.92 8.94
C SER A 253 0.49 1.16 7.62
N LEU A 254 0.24 -0.14 7.72
CA LEU A 254 -0.02 -1.04 6.59
C LEU A 254 -1.39 -0.77 5.95
N THR A 255 -2.28 -0.12 6.70
CA THR A 255 -3.64 0.22 6.29
C THR A 255 -3.79 1.73 6.16
N ASN A 256 -4.77 2.17 5.38
CA ASN A 256 -5.11 3.58 5.25
C ASN A 256 -6.63 3.71 5.19
N VAL A 257 -7.15 4.82 5.70
CA VAL A 257 -8.57 5.13 5.57
C VAL A 257 -8.88 5.32 4.08
N ASP A 258 -9.99 4.72 3.63
CA ASP A 258 -10.51 4.80 2.27
C ASP A 258 -9.65 4.22 1.15
N LYS A 259 -8.51 3.57 1.43
CA LYS A 259 -7.65 2.94 0.41
C LYS A 259 -7.36 1.49 0.77
N PRO A 260 -7.09 0.64 -0.22
CA PRO A 260 -6.55 -0.68 0.03
C PRO A 260 -5.29 -0.61 0.89
N SER A 261 -5.04 -1.68 1.65
CA SER A 261 -3.79 -1.86 2.38
C SER A 261 -2.57 -1.75 1.46
N ILE A 262 -1.39 -1.56 2.03
CA ILE A 262 -0.15 -1.57 1.28
C ILE A 262 0.17 -2.97 0.77
N ASP A 263 0.57 -3.09 -0.49
CA ASP A 263 1.12 -4.34 -1.03
C ASP A 263 2.57 -4.57 -0.56
N LEU A 264 3.02 -5.82 -0.57
CA LEU A 264 4.31 -6.21 0.00
C LEU A 264 5.51 -5.69 -0.80
N ILE A 265 5.37 -5.50 -2.12
CA ILE A 265 6.43 -4.89 -2.93
C ILE A 265 6.59 -3.43 -2.53
N SER A 266 5.49 -2.69 -2.42
CA SER A 266 5.51 -1.29 -1.95
C SER A 266 6.01 -1.18 -0.50
N LEU A 267 5.67 -2.14 0.37
CA LEU A 267 6.20 -2.19 1.74
C LEU A 267 7.72 -2.38 1.73
N GLN A 268 8.22 -3.34 0.96
CA GLN A 268 9.65 -3.61 0.83
C GLN A 268 10.41 -2.39 0.29
N GLU A 269 9.87 -1.69 -0.71
CA GLU A 269 10.44 -0.43 -1.23
C GLU A 269 10.59 0.65 -0.15
N ARG A 270 9.57 0.80 0.71
CA ARG A 270 9.60 1.76 1.83
C ARG A 270 10.62 1.35 2.88
N LEU A 271 10.65 0.08 3.25
CA LEU A 271 11.63 -0.47 4.20
C LEU A 271 13.07 -0.33 3.69
N ASP A 272 13.31 -0.62 2.40
CA ASP A 272 14.61 -0.46 1.76
C ASP A 272 15.04 1.02 1.72
N SER A 273 14.08 1.95 1.54
CA SER A 273 14.37 3.38 1.61
C SER A 273 14.81 3.83 3.01
N LEU A 274 14.26 3.22 4.07
CA LEU A 274 14.63 3.47 5.46
C LEU A 274 15.95 2.79 5.84
N ARG A 275 16.21 1.59 5.33
CA ARG A 275 17.44 0.81 5.61
C ARG A 275 18.72 1.59 5.30
N LYS A 276 18.68 2.52 4.34
CA LYS A 276 19.79 3.43 4.01
C LYS A 276 20.27 4.30 5.18
N TYR A 277 19.44 4.44 6.21
CA TYR A 277 19.68 5.32 7.36
C TYR A 277 19.76 4.57 8.69
N LYS A 278 19.80 3.23 8.65
CA LYS A 278 19.77 2.39 9.86
C LYS A 278 20.94 2.63 10.82
N ASP A 279 22.08 3.07 10.30
CA ASP A 279 23.33 3.25 11.07
C ASP A 279 23.45 4.65 11.69
N TYR A 280 22.45 5.53 11.47
CA TYR A 280 22.43 6.85 12.11
C TYR A 280 22.05 6.74 13.58
N VAL A 281 22.69 7.53 14.44
CA VAL A 281 22.51 7.48 15.90
C VAL A 281 21.06 7.71 16.35
N PHE A 282 20.29 8.51 15.60
CA PHE A 282 18.89 8.76 15.91
C PHE A 282 17.98 7.56 15.61
N PHE A 283 18.42 6.55 14.86
CA PHE A 283 17.55 5.52 14.32
C PHE A 283 17.17 4.49 15.39
N GLY A 284 15.88 4.42 15.73
CA GLY A 284 15.30 3.50 16.71
C GLY A 284 14.73 2.21 16.12
N GLY A 285 14.57 2.12 14.80
CA GLY A 285 13.95 0.98 14.14
C GLY A 285 12.67 1.35 13.39
N VAL A 286 12.01 0.34 12.83
CA VAL A 286 10.74 0.49 12.11
C VAL A 286 9.63 -0.25 12.84
N LEU A 287 8.47 0.38 12.94
CA LEU A 287 7.26 -0.16 13.54
C LEU A 287 6.21 -0.30 12.45
N LEU A 288 5.69 -1.50 12.25
CA LEU A 288 4.57 -1.76 11.36
C LEU A 288 3.30 -1.89 12.21
N THR A 289 2.26 -1.17 11.81
CA THR A 289 0.96 -1.18 12.51
C THR A 289 -0.19 -1.32 11.51
N VAL A 290 -1.40 -1.51 12.02
CA VAL A 290 -2.65 -1.34 11.27
C VAL A 290 -3.48 -0.19 11.85
N ALA A 291 -2.80 0.85 12.33
CA ALA A 291 -3.39 2.04 12.95
C ALA A 291 -3.31 3.24 12.02
N PRO A 292 -4.27 3.43 11.09
CA PRO A 292 -4.24 4.55 10.16
C PRO A 292 -4.50 5.91 10.83
N LEU A 293 -5.22 5.93 11.97
CA LEU A 293 -5.58 7.14 12.70
C LEU A 293 -4.64 7.42 13.88
N PHE A 294 -4.38 8.69 14.19
CA PHE A 294 -3.54 9.06 15.35
C PHE A 294 -4.13 8.62 16.68
N ILE A 295 -5.45 8.62 16.82
CA ILE A 295 -6.12 8.11 18.02
C ILE A 295 -5.77 6.64 18.29
N GLN A 296 -5.68 5.81 17.24
CA GLN A 296 -5.26 4.42 17.35
C GLN A 296 -3.77 4.32 17.67
N LYS A 297 -2.92 5.14 17.04
CA LYS A 297 -1.48 5.18 17.33
C LYS A 297 -1.18 5.53 18.78
N VAL A 298 -1.96 6.45 19.36
CA VAL A 298 -1.84 6.83 20.78
C VAL A 298 -2.17 5.65 21.72
N ASN A 299 -3.06 4.75 21.31
CA ASN A 299 -3.33 3.52 22.07
C ASN A 299 -2.15 2.54 22.03
N LEU A 300 -1.46 2.49 20.90
CA LEU A 300 -0.28 1.62 20.72
C LEU A 300 0.96 2.18 21.42
N PHE A 301 1.12 3.50 21.44
CA PHE A 301 2.32 4.17 21.92
C PHE A 301 2.01 5.12 23.07
N GLU A 302 1.76 4.54 24.26
CA GLU A 302 1.48 5.31 25.47
C GLU A 302 2.66 6.20 25.87
N LYS A 303 2.36 7.45 26.25
CA LYS A 303 3.34 8.48 26.66
C LYS A 303 4.35 8.84 25.57
N ALA A 304 4.05 8.54 24.30
CA ALA A 304 4.94 8.84 23.20
C ALA A 304 4.82 10.30 22.71
N THR A 305 5.92 10.79 22.16
CA THR A 305 5.98 12.01 21.36
C THR A 305 5.94 11.66 19.88
N PHE A 306 4.94 12.15 19.16
CA PHE A 306 4.81 11.95 17.72
C PHE A 306 5.46 13.08 16.93
N ILE A 307 6.36 12.73 16.01
CA ILE A 307 6.91 13.66 15.02
C ILE A 307 5.88 13.83 13.91
N VAL A 308 5.46 15.06 13.67
CA VAL A 308 4.44 15.40 12.67
C VAL A 308 4.83 16.67 11.91
N GLY A 309 4.45 16.74 10.64
CA GLY A 309 4.55 17.99 9.87
C GLY A 309 3.33 18.89 10.08
N ALA A 310 3.49 20.18 9.79
CA ALA A 310 2.42 21.19 9.86
C ALA A 310 1.13 20.77 9.12
N ASP A 311 1.24 20.16 7.93
CA ASP A 311 0.10 19.63 7.16
C ASP A 311 -0.74 18.59 7.93
N THR A 312 -0.07 17.77 8.76
CA THR A 312 -0.73 16.72 9.54
C THR A 312 -1.41 17.31 10.77
N VAL A 313 -0.78 18.26 11.47
CA VAL A 313 -1.36 18.97 12.62
C VAL A 313 -2.60 19.75 12.21
N ASN A 314 -2.52 20.47 11.09
CA ASN A 314 -3.66 21.19 10.50
C ASN A 314 -4.83 20.26 10.12
N ARG A 315 -4.59 18.96 9.88
CA ARG A 315 -5.67 17.99 9.67
C ARG A 315 -6.16 17.39 10.98
N LEU A 316 -5.26 17.13 11.93
CA LEU A 316 -5.56 16.50 13.20
C LEU A 316 -6.40 17.39 14.12
N PHE A 317 -6.18 18.71 14.10
CA PHE A 317 -6.82 19.64 15.04
C PHE A 317 -7.75 20.68 14.38
N LYS A 318 -8.22 20.44 13.15
CA LYS A 318 -9.26 21.31 12.56
C LYS A 318 -10.65 20.73 12.81
N THR A 319 -11.53 21.52 13.42
CA THR A 319 -12.94 21.20 13.74
C THR A 319 -13.72 20.60 12.56
N ARG A 320 -13.45 21.02 11.32
CA ARG A 320 -14.12 20.46 10.11
C ARG A 320 -13.91 18.96 9.90
N TYR A 321 -12.93 18.35 10.56
CA TYR A 321 -12.65 16.91 10.50
C TYR A 321 -13.32 16.13 11.66
N TYR A 322 -14.05 16.83 12.54
CA TYR A 322 -14.84 16.28 13.62
C TYR A 322 -16.33 16.51 13.35
N ARG A 323 -17.21 15.70 13.93
CA ARG A 323 -18.66 15.87 13.73
C ARG A 323 -19.18 17.11 14.45
N ASN A 324 -18.58 17.44 15.60
CA ASN A 324 -18.89 18.59 16.43
C ASN A 324 -17.66 19.00 17.26
N VAL A 325 -17.80 20.04 18.06
CA VAL A 325 -16.71 20.57 18.90
C VAL A 325 -16.47 19.68 20.12
N GLU A 326 -17.49 19.01 20.62
CA GLU A 326 -17.42 18.07 21.74
C GLU A 326 -16.50 16.88 21.42
N ASP A 327 -16.65 16.25 20.25
CA ASP A 327 -15.82 15.15 19.77
C ASP A 327 -14.33 15.56 19.69
N MET A 328 -14.06 16.81 19.28
CA MET A 328 -12.70 17.34 19.26
C MET A 328 -12.14 17.53 20.67
N ARG A 329 -12.95 18.05 21.61
CA ARG A 329 -12.54 18.21 23.01
C ARG A 329 -12.27 16.86 23.68
N ASP A 330 -13.12 15.87 23.44
CA ASP A 330 -12.95 14.52 23.98
C ASP A 330 -11.66 13.89 23.43
N MET A 331 -11.37 14.08 22.14
CA MET A 331 -10.12 13.66 21.51
C MET A 331 -8.89 14.34 22.16
N LEU A 332 -8.93 15.66 22.36
CA LEU A 332 -7.83 16.38 23.02
C LEU A 332 -7.63 15.91 24.46
N GLN A 333 -8.71 15.72 25.21
CA GLN A 333 -8.64 15.19 26.57
C GLN A 333 -8.07 13.76 26.58
N TYR A 334 -8.40 12.96 25.57
CA TYR A 334 -7.86 11.63 25.41
C TYR A 334 -6.33 11.64 25.22
N PHE A 335 -5.82 12.51 24.36
CA PHE A 335 -4.37 12.70 24.17
C PHE A 335 -3.68 13.14 25.46
N ARG A 336 -4.27 14.07 26.22
CA ARG A 336 -3.77 14.50 27.54
C ARG A 336 -3.70 13.34 28.53
N ASN A 337 -4.77 12.57 28.65
CA ASN A 337 -4.85 11.44 29.58
C ASN A 337 -3.80 10.35 29.26
N ARG A 338 -3.40 10.22 27.99
CA ARG A 338 -2.36 9.30 27.53
C ARG A 338 -0.94 9.89 27.58
N ASN A 339 -0.81 11.14 28.02
CA ASN A 339 0.45 11.93 28.01
C ASN A 339 1.12 11.97 26.63
N THR A 340 0.31 12.06 25.58
CA THR A 340 0.79 12.17 24.21
C THR A 340 1.24 13.59 23.90
N HIS A 341 2.39 13.72 23.24
CA HIS A 341 2.90 15.00 22.76
C HIS A 341 3.13 14.96 21.25
N PHE A 342 3.09 16.11 20.59
CA PHE A 342 3.35 16.25 19.16
C PHE A 342 4.50 17.23 18.95
N LEU A 343 5.58 16.76 18.34
CA LEU A 343 6.68 17.60 17.88
C LEU A 343 6.41 18.02 16.43
N VAL A 344 6.02 19.28 16.26
CA VAL A 344 5.45 19.83 15.03
C VAL A 344 6.52 20.58 14.23
N PHE A 345 6.90 20.01 13.10
CA PHE A 345 7.86 20.61 12.19
C PHE A 345 7.18 21.55 11.19
N GLN A 346 7.56 22.83 11.23
CA GLN A 346 7.04 23.86 10.32
C GLN A 346 7.55 23.67 8.90
N ARG A 347 6.66 23.72 7.91
CA ARG A 347 7.02 23.51 6.51
C ARG A 347 6.98 24.83 5.74
N LYS A 348 7.89 25.01 4.77
CA LYS A 348 7.88 26.21 3.94
C LYS A 348 6.58 26.30 3.12
N GLY A 349 5.88 27.43 3.25
CA GLY A 349 4.62 27.69 2.52
C GLY A 349 3.38 27.04 3.12
N VAL A 350 3.46 26.51 4.35
CA VAL A 350 2.30 26.02 5.11
C VAL A 350 2.15 26.88 6.35
N ASP A 351 1.04 27.60 6.46
CA ASP A 351 0.71 28.35 7.67
C ASP A 351 0.36 27.37 8.80
N LEU A 352 1.02 27.54 9.94
CA LEU A 352 0.77 26.78 11.16
C LEU A 352 0.10 27.72 12.16
N GLU A 353 -1.20 27.52 12.36
CA GLU A 353 -1.96 28.19 13.42
C GLU A 353 -2.24 27.15 14.52
N LEU A 354 -1.56 27.29 15.65
CA LEU A 354 -1.88 26.50 16.84
C LEU A 354 -2.90 27.26 17.67
N GLU A 355 -4.08 26.67 17.84
CA GLU A 355 -5.08 27.19 18.76
C GLU A 355 -4.56 27.12 20.22
N PRO A 356 -4.95 28.05 21.10
CA PRO A 356 -4.50 28.03 22.50
C PRO A 356 -4.75 26.70 23.21
N ASP A 357 -5.85 26.02 22.84
CA ASP A 357 -6.32 24.77 23.44
C ASP A 357 -5.46 23.55 23.08
N ILE A 358 -4.44 23.68 22.22
CA ILE A 358 -3.53 22.59 21.84
C ILE A 358 -2.05 22.89 22.12
N LEU A 359 -1.75 24.05 22.72
CA LEU A 359 -0.36 24.45 23.02
C LEU A 359 0.32 23.54 24.05
N ASP A 360 -0.44 22.89 24.92
CA ASP A 360 0.10 21.93 25.88
C ASP A 360 0.45 20.57 25.25
N LEU A 361 -0.16 20.25 24.10
CA LEU A 361 0.06 19.01 23.36
C LEU A 361 1.11 19.15 22.26
N CYS A 362 1.37 20.37 21.78
CA CYS A 362 2.21 20.63 20.61
C CYS A 362 3.44 21.46 20.97
N GLU A 363 4.62 20.97 20.59
CA GLU A 363 5.86 21.75 20.56
C GLU A 363 6.27 22.01 19.12
N VAL A 364 6.48 23.28 18.74
CA VAL A 364 6.84 23.66 17.38
C VAL A 364 8.35 23.69 17.20
N VAL A 365 8.85 23.03 16.15
CA VAL A 365 10.21 23.16 15.64
C VAL A 365 10.19 24.16 14.46
N PRO A 366 10.79 25.35 14.61
CA PRO A 366 10.80 26.37 13.57
C PRO A 366 11.68 25.97 12.38
N LEU A 367 11.43 26.60 11.24
CA LEU A 367 12.23 26.40 10.00
C LEU A 367 13.71 26.72 10.16
N ASP A 368 14.07 27.60 11.09
CA ASP A 368 15.47 27.98 11.33
C ASP A 368 16.27 26.83 11.95
N ASP A 369 15.59 25.89 12.61
CA ASP A 369 16.21 24.74 13.27
C ASP A 369 16.39 23.55 12.30
N TYR A 370 15.79 23.58 11.10
CA TYR A 370 15.96 22.51 10.12
C TYR A 370 15.69 22.95 8.65
N LEU A 371 16.57 22.51 7.73
CA LEU A 371 16.51 22.89 6.32
C LEU A 371 15.44 22.12 5.52
N ASP A 372 14.21 22.65 5.44
CA ASP A 372 13.22 22.17 4.45
C ASP A 372 13.64 22.60 3.03
N ASN A 373 14.28 21.69 2.29
CA ASN A 373 14.70 21.92 0.91
C ASN A 373 13.57 21.70 -0.12
N GLY A 374 12.32 21.49 0.32
CA GLY A 374 11.16 21.27 -0.56
C GLY A 374 11.08 19.89 -1.21
N THR A 375 12.02 18.98 -0.93
CA THR A 375 11.95 17.59 -1.40
C THR A 375 10.71 16.90 -0.85
N SER A 376 9.97 16.22 -1.73
CA SER A 376 8.84 15.38 -1.35
C SER A 376 8.99 13.98 -1.93
N SER A 377 8.36 13.00 -1.28
CA SER A 377 8.19 11.65 -1.80
C SER A 377 7.63 11.65 -3.23
N THR A 378 6.60 12.46 -3.51
CA THR A 378 6.00 12.60 -4.85
C THR A 378 6.99 13.09 -5.90
N SER A 379 7.81 14.10 -5.58
CA SER A 379 8.82 14.61 -6.52
C SER A 379 9.88 13.55 -6.84
N ILE A 380 10.26 12.71 -5.88
CA ILE A 380 11.25 11.64 -6.10
C ILE A 380 10.66 10.56 -7.02
N ARG A 381 9.42 10.12 -6.79
CA ARG A 381 8.78 9.10 -7.64
C ARG A 381 8.65 9.54 -9.10
N ASN A 382 8.33 10.81 -9.32
CA ASN A 382 8.24 11.37 -10.68
C ASN A 382 9.57 11.41 -11.44
N VAL A 383 10.71 11.43 -10.74
CA VAL A 383 12.04 11.36 -11.36
C VAL A 383 12.42 9.93 -11.71
N VAL A 384 12.06 8.95 -10.88
CA VAL A 384 12.38 7.52 -11.09
C VAL A 384 11.48 6.87 -12.17
N GLN A 385 10.29 7.43 -12.42
CA GLN A 385 9.34 6.92 -13.42
C GLN A 385 9.40 7.60 -14.80
N LYS A 386 10.36 8.50 -15.02
CA LYS A 386 10.76 9.00 -16.35
C LYS A 386 11.86 8.13 -16.88
#